data_AF-A0A0F9HC94-F1
#
_entry.id   AF-A0A0F9HC94-F1
#
_cell.length_a   1.000
_cell.length_b   1.000
_cell.length_c   1.000
_cell.angle_alpha   90.00
_cell.angle_beta   90.00
_cell.angle_gamma   90.00
#
_symmetry.space_group_name_H-M   'P 1'
#
loop_
_entity.id
_entity.type
_entity.pdbx_description
1 polymer ?
#
loop_
_entity_poly.entity_id
_entity_poly.type
_entity_poly.pdbx_seq_one_letter_code
_entity_poly.pdbx_strand_id
1 'polypeptide(L)' 'MPTNTPLVKNLNYPQYMRMLLNGKDSLEERFAEIDARLIRKEVAKLSVNSDKVLPRIKKLIRQTDFPEQLVAIFAG' A
#
# COMPACT_ATOMS: atom_id res chain seq x y z
N MET A 1 -6.86 -8.01 22.43
CA MET A 1 -5.38 -7.88 22.42
C MET A 1 -4.85 -8.60 21.17
N PRO A 2 -3.94 -8.01 20.37
CA PRO A 2 -3.53 -8.54 19.05
C PRO A 2 -2.51 -9.69 19.15
N THR A 3 -2.61 -10.54 20.17
CA THR A 3 -1.62 -11.57 20.51
C THR A 3 -1.52 -12.71 19.48
N ASN A 4 -2.52 -12.86 18.61
CA ASN A 4 -2.57 -13.93 17.60
C ASN A 4 -2.27 -13.47 16.16
N THR A 5 -1.79 -12.24 15.96
CA THR A 5 -1.42 -11.81 14.61
C THR A 5 -0.15 -12.52 14.13
N PRO A 6 -0.03 -12.81 12.82
CA PRO A 6 1.21 -13.37 12.26
C PRO A 6 2.44 -12.55 12.62
N LEU A 7 2.33 -11.22 12.69
CA LEU A 7 3.43 -10.33 13.07
C LEU A 7 3.93 -10.60 14.49
N VAL A 8 3.03 -10.67 15.48
CA VAL A 8 3.42 -10.94 16.87
C VAL A 8 4.07 -12.32 17.01
N LYS A 9 3.57 -13.33 16.28
CA LYS A 9 4.20 -14.65 16.21
C LYS A 9 5.61 -14.57 15.62
N ASN A 10 5.78 -13.85 14.51
CA ASN A 10 7.07 -13.65 13.83
C ASN A 10 8.12 -13.00 14.72
N LEU A 11 7.72 -12.02 15.54
CA LEU A 11 8.64 -11.34 16.48
C LEU A 11 9.19 -12.29 17.57
N ASN A 12 8.50 -13.39 17.87
CA ASN A 12 9.00 -14.40 18.80
C ASN A 12 10.00 -15.38 18.16
N TYR A 13 10.16 -15.39 16.83
CA TYR A 13 11.16 -16.23 16.17
C TYR A 13 12.53 -15.53 16.17
N PRO A 14 13.54 -16.07 16.87
CA PRO A 14 14.83 -15.38 17.03
C PRO A 14 15.55 -15.11 15.70
N GLN A 15 15.39 -16.02 14.74
CA GLN A 15 15.98 -15.86 13.41
C GLN A 15 15.33 -14.69 12.64
N TYR A 16 14.03 -14.52 12.79
CA TYR A 16 13.29 -13.39 12.21
C TYR A 16 13.72 -12.08 12.87
N MET A 17 13.81 -12.06 14.20
CA MET A 17 14.27 -10.88 14.95
C MET A 17 15.69 -10.48 14.54
N ARG A 18 16.61 -11.44 14.39
CA ARG A 18 17.98 -11.19 13.92
C ARG A 18 18.01 -10.53 12.53
N MET A 19 17.18 -11.02 11.61
CA MET A 19 17.05 -10.43 10.27
C MET A 19 16.45 -9.01 10.33
N LEU A 20 15.43 -8.81 11.16
CA LEU A 20 14.74 -7.53 11.32
C LEU A 20 15.65 -6.45 11.92
N LEU A 21 16.40 -6.81 12.98
CA LEU A 21 17.34 -5.94 13.66
C LEU A 21 18.54 -5.58 12.80
N ASN A 22 19.01 -6.48 11.93
CA ASN A 22 20.09 -6.20 10.97
C ASN A 22 21.33 -5.55 11.62
N GLY A 23 21.77 -6.12 12.75
CA GLY A 23 22.92 -5.64 13.50
C GLY A 23 22.62 -4.55 14.54
N LYS A 24 21.36 -4.21 14.78
CA LYS A 24 20.91 -3.32 15.86
C LYS A 24 20.58 -4.08 17.13
N ASP A 25 20.68 -3.40 18.27
CA ASP A 25 20.44 -4.01 19.57
C ASP A 25 18.94 -4.06 19.92
N SER A 26 18.14 -3.17 19.35
CA SER A 26 16.69 -3.14 19.58
C SER A 26 15.87 -2.69 18.37
N LEU A 27 14.56 -2.95 18.43
CA LEU A 27 13.62 -2.47 17.42
C LEU A 27 13.54 -0.94 17.42
N GLU A 28 13.64 -0.30 18.58
CA GLU A 28 13.67 1.16 18.72
C GLU A 28 14.87 1.75 17.97
N GLU A 29 16.06 1.18 18.16
CA GLU A 29 17.27 1.62 17.45
C GLU A 29 17.12 1.41 15.94
N ARG A 30 16.59 0.25 15.54
CA ARG A 30 16.31 -0.07 14.13
C ARG A 30 15.30 0.89 13.50
N PHE A 31 14.23 1.22 14.21
CA PHE A 31 13.18 2.11 13.71
C PHE A 31 13.58 3.59 13.74
N ALA A 32 14.53 3.99 14.59
CA ALA A 32 15.09 5.33 14.59
C ALA A 32 15.80 5.69 13.28
N GLU A 33 16.29 4.69 12.54
CA GLU A 33 16.90 4.89 11.20
C GLU A 33 15.86 5.24 10.12
N ILE A 34 14.57 5.00 10.36
CA ILE A 34 13.52 5.24 9.38
C ILE A 34 13.13 6.72 9.36
N ASP A 35 13.48 7.43 8.30
CA ASP A 35 12.89 8.76 8.04
C ASP A 35 11.45 8.61 7.53
N ALA A 36 10.49 8.80 8.44
CA ALA A 36 9.07 8.74 8.13
C ALA A 36 8.65 9.75 7.04
N ARG A 37 9.34 10.89 6.89
CA ARG A 37 9.04 11.86 5.82
C ARG A 37 9.45 11.33 4.45
N LEU A 38 10.61 10.68 4.37
CA LEU A 38 11.09 10.03 3.14
C LEU A 38 10.13 8.91 2.73
N ILE A 39 9.76 8.03 3.67
CA ILE A 39 8.81 6.93 3.41
C ILE A 39 7.48 7.47 2.87
N ARG A 40 6.89 8.47 3.53
CA ARG A 40 5.63 9.08 3.07
C ARG A 40 5.75 9.68 1.67
N LYS A 41 6.87 10.34 1.35
CA LYS A 41 7.12 10.90 0.02
C LYS A 41 7.20 9.81 -1.05
N GLU A 42 7.91 8.72 -0.79
CA GLU A 42 8.02 7.62 -1.77
C GLU A 42 6.70 6.87 -1.94
N VAL A 43 5.95 6.63 -0.85
CA VAL A 43 4.60 6.05 -0.93
C VAL A 43 3.66 6.93 -1.75
N ALA A 44 3.69 8.25 -1.56
CA ALA A 44 2.88 9.17 -2.35
C ALA A 44 3.25 9.16 -3.85
N LYS A 45 4.53 9.00 -4.20
CA LYS A 45 4.92 8.86 -5.62
C LYS A 45 4.35 7.57 -6.24
N LEU A 46 4.28 6.49 -5.47
CA LEU A 46 3.71 5.22 -5.95
C LEU A 46 2.20 5.33 -6.17
N SER A 47 1.47 5.99 -5.27
CA SER A 47 0.02 6.20 -5.43
C SER A 47 -0.33 7.14 -6.59
N VAL A 48 0.50 8.15 -6.85
CA VAL A 48 0.35 9.05 -8.01
C VAL A 48 0.41 8.29 -9.35
N ASN A 49 1.03 7.12 -9.39
CA ASN A 49 1.12 6.29 -10.60
C ASN A 49 0.02 5.21 -10.68
N SER A 50 -0.60 4.80 -9.57
CA SER A 50 -1.74 3.86 -9.60
C SER A 50 -3.05 4.53 -10.05
N ASP A 51 -3.19 5.84 -9.84
CA ASP A 51 -4.44 6.57 -10.08
C ASP A 51 -4.56 7.18 -11.49
N LYS A 52 -3.62 6.85 -12.38
CA LYS A 52 -3.64 7.33 -13.77
C LYS A 52 -4.57 6.47 -14.63
N VAL A 53 -5.87 6.57 -14.36
CA VAL A 53 -6.87 6.30 -15.38
C VAL A 53 -6.50 7.14 -16.61
N LEU A 54 -6.30 6.48 -17.76
CA LEU A 54 -5.93 7.15 -19.02
C LEU A 54 -6.87 8.33 -19.27
N PRO A 55 -6.38 9.48 -19.76
CA PRO A 55 -7.23 10.67 -19.97
C PRO A 55 -8.49 10.37 -20.80
N ARG A 56 -8.38 9.44 -21.75
CA ARG A 56 -9.49 8.99 -22.60
C ARG A 56 -10.55 8.22 -21.80
N ILE A 57 -10.14 7.37 -20.86
CA ILE A 57 -11.04 6.68 -19.94
C ILE A 57 -11.65 7.68 -18.95
N LYS A 58 -10.87 8.66 -18.44
CA LYS A 58 -11.41 9.75 -17.60
C LYS A 58 -12.47 10.58 -18.33
N LYS A 59 -12.32 10.79 -19.63
CA LYS A 59 -13.33 11.48 -20.46
C LYS A 59 -14.60 10.64 -20.59
N LEU A 60 -14.46 9.35 -20.80
CA LEU A 60 -15.56 8.42 -20.95
C LEU A 60 -16.40 8.30 -19.66
N ILE A 61 -15.76 8.09 -18.50
CA ILE A 61 -16.46 8.00 -17.19
C ILE A 61 -17.15 9.32 -16.77
N ARG A 62 -16.80 10.46 -17.37
CA ARG A 62 -17.41 11.77 -17.10
C ARG A 62 -18.64 12.05 -17.97
N GLN A 63 -18.89 11.24 -18.98
CA GLN A 63 -20.11 11.34 -19.77
C GLN A 63 -21.29 10.88 -18.92
N THR A 64 -22.31 11.73 -18.78
CA THR A 64 -23.46 11.48 -17.92
C THR A 64 -24.32 10.30 -18.34
N ASP A 65 -24.24 9.92 -19.62
CA ASP A 65 -24.97 8.82 -20.25
C ASP A 65 -24.15 7.52 -20.35
N PHE A 66 -22.89 7.53 -19.89
CA PHE A 66 -22.01 6.37 -19.98
C PHE A 66 -22.46 5.17 -19.14
N PRO A 67 -22.98 5.33 -17.90
CA PRO A 67 -23.53 4.21 -17.14
C PRO A 67 -24.64 3.46 -17.89
N GLU A 68 -25.54 4.20 -18.54
CA GLU A 68 -26.65 3.65 -19.32
C GLU A 68 -26.14 2.91 -20.57
N GLN A 69 -25.12 3.45 -21.25
CA GLN A 69 -24.47 2.77 -22.36
C GLN A 69 -23.81 1.45 -21.93
N LEU A 70 -23.16 1.41 -20.77
CA LEU A 70 -22.57 0.17 -20.23
C LEU A 70 -23.65 -0.88 -19.95
N VAL A 71 -24.75 -0.48 -19.32
CA VAL A 71 -25.89 -1.38 -19.07
C VAL A 71 -26.43 -1.94 -20.39
N ALA A 72 -26.60 -1.11 -21.41
CA ALA A 72 -27.08 -1.55 -22.72
C ALA A 72 -26.16 -2.56 -23.41
N ILE A 73 -24.84 -2.47 -23.19
CA ILE A 73 -23.86 -3.42 -23.76
C ILE A 73 -23.88 -4.78 -23.04
N PHE A 74 -24.08 -4.80 -21.72
CA PHE A 74 -23.97 -6.01 -20.91
C PHE A 74 -25.31 -6.65 -20.52
N ALA A 75 -26.43 -5.97 -20.75
CA ALA A 75 -27.78 -6.49 -20.53
C ALA A 75 -28.43 -7.11 -21.78
N GLY A 76 -27.68 -7.25 -22.87
CA GLY A 76 -28.07 -7.94 -24.10
C GLY A 76 -27.77 -9.43 -24.06
#